data_AF-A0A2M7RPN6-F1
#
_entry.id   AF-A0A2M7RPN6-F1
#
_cell.length_a   1.000
_cell.length_b   1.000
_cell.length_c   1.000
_cell.angle_alpha   90.00
_cell.angle_beta   90.00
_cell.angle_gamma   90.00
#
_symmetry.space_group_name_H-M   'P 1'
#
loop_
_entity.id
_entity.type
_entity.pdbx_description
1 polymer ?
#
loop_
_entity_poly.entity_id
_entity_poly.type
_entity_poly.pdbx_seq_one_letter_code
_entity_poly.pdbx_strand_id
1 'polypeptide(L)'
;MKTIKLKTFFSKYNYFLIIIILLVSFALLYFFYHRQRNQEFIYISLSLYKDGKTPINIAYNSVPYWVENSISIGDRESDLIGRSGVEVISKESYDWYSFGKSVNLVLRVNAIRDRTGIYLYKNKPLAVGGTLDLKLPKAQVQGVISFIGSEIPVVNNRKLKIVVKGKQQETWLADKLNIGDEIKSSQGMVVGKITDKKSFPAEIRVDTASGQAVVSYDNTKRDIEITVELLCREIDKICYFMQDQKIKVNEGVYLPFNSVSINFPIISISDK
;
A
#
# COMPACT_ATOMS: atom_id res chain seq x y z
N MET A 1 60.78 -11.04 38.44
CA MET A 1 59.34 -10.96 38.11
C MET A 1 58.58 -10.44 39.31
N LYS A 2 58.12 -9.18 39.27
CA LYS A 2 57.30 -8.57 40.34
C LYS A 2 55.86 -9.09 40.22
N THR A 3 55.44 -9.91 41.17
CA THR A 3 54.05 -10.27 41.38
C THR A 3 53.31 -9.07 41.95
N ILE A 4 52.45 -8.46 41.13
CA ILE A 4 51.59 -7.34 41.53
C ILE A 4 50.60 -7.87 42.57
N LYS A 5 50.81 -7.50 43.85
CA LYS A 5 49.90 -7.78 44.96
C LYS A 5 48.63 -6.95 44.81
N LEU A 6 47.65 -7.48 44.10
CA LEU A 6 46.31 -6.90 43.95
C LEU A 6 45.39 -7.20 45.16
N LYS A 7 45.91 -7.30 46.38
CA LYS A 7 45.21 -8.00 47.48
C LYS A 7 44.73 -7.14 48.65
N THR A 8 44.97 -5.84 48.69
CA THR A 8 44.66 -5.03 49.89
C THR A 8 44.15 -3.62 49.60
N PHE A 9 43.27 -3.46 48.62
CA PHE A 9 42.44 -2.25 48.47
C PHE A 9 40.93 -2.56 48.59
N PHE A 10 40.61 -3.69 49.25
CA PHE A 10 39.32 -4.36 49.16
C PHE A 10 38.73 -4.74 50.53
N SER A 11 38.33 -3.78 51.39
CA SER A 11 37.66 -4.17 52.65
C SER A 11 36.38 -3.45 53.07
N LYS A 12 36.04 -2.25 52.55
CA LYS A 12 34.72 -1.64 52.82
C LYS A 12 34.06 -0.98 51.60
N TYR A 13 34.82 -0.33 50.71
CA TYR A 13 34.28 0.27 49.47
C TYR A 13 33.80 -0.76 48.43
N ASN A 14 34.26 -2.01 48.51
CA ASN A 14 33.86 -3.03 47.54
C ASN A 14 32.49 -3.65 47.81
N TYR A 15 32.04 -3.71 49.07
CA TYR A 15 30.66 -4.13 49.34
C TYR A 15 29.66 -3.13 48.78
N PHE A 16 29.94 -1.83 48.90
CA PHE A 16 29.11 -0.78 48.31
C PHE A 16 29.07 -0.86 46.78
N LEU A 17 30.22 -1.06 46.12
CA LEU A 17 30.28 -1.23 44.66
C LEU A 17 29.55 -2.50 44.19
N ILE A 18 29.72 -3.63 44.91
CA ILE A 18 29.01 -4.88 44.59
C ILE A 18 27.49 -4.67 44.69
N ILE A 19 27.01 -3.99 45.74
CA ILE A 19 25.58 -3.70 45.92
C ILE A 19 25.06 -2.81 44.78
N ILE A 20 25.80 -1.78 44.36
CA ILE A 20 25.42 -0.94 43.22
C ILE A 20 25.35 -1.76 41.93
N ILE A 21 26.35 -2.59 41.64
CA ILE A 21 26.36 -3.45 40.46
C ILE A 21 25.17 -4.42 40.47
N LEU A 22 24.84 -4.98 41.64
CA LEU A 22 23.72 -5.90 41.80
C LEU A 22 22.37 -5.18 41.61
N LEU A 23 22.21 -3.97 42.15
CA LEU A 23 21.03 -3.12 41.93
C LEU A 23 20.87 -2.73 40.45
N VAL A 24 21.95 -2.32 39.79
CA VAL A 24 21.93 -1.98 38.36
C VAL A 24 21.61 -3.21 37.51
N SER A 25 22.21 -4.36 37.81
CA SER A 25 21.91 -5.63 37.15
C SER A 25 20.45 -6.03 37.34
N PHE A 26 19.92 -5.93 38.56
CA PHE A 26 18.52 -6.23 38.85
C PHE A 26 17.56 -5.27 38.13
N ALA A 27 17.87 -3.97 38.09
CA ALA A 27 17.08 -2.98 37.37
C ALA A 27 17.08 -3.26 35.85
N LEU A 28 18.22 -3.65 35.28
CA LEU A 28 18.32 -4.05 33.87
C LEU A 28 17.51 -5.33 33.61
N LEU A 29 17.66 -6.36 34.44
CA LEU A 29 16.90 -7.61 34.33
C LEU A 29 15.39 -7.36 34.44
N TYR A 30 14.96 -6.55 35.39
CA TYR A 30 13.56 -6.16 35.55
C TYR A 30 13.05 -5.40 34.31
N PHE A 31 13.84 -4.46 33.79
CA PHE A 31 13.52 -3.72 32.57
C PHE A 31 13.36 -4.64 31.36
N PHE A 32 14.30 -5.57 31.14
CA PHE A 32 14.22 -6.52 30.03
C PHE A 32 13.06 -7.50 30.20
N TYR A 33 12.81 -7.98 31.42
CA TYR A 33 11.69 -8.87 31.73
C TYR A 33 10.34 -8.19 31.48
N HIS A 34 10.16 -6.96 31.99
CA HIS A 34 8.95 -6.20 31.78
C HIS A 34 8.75 -5.88 30.30
N ARG A 35 9.82 -5.51 29.60
CA ARG A 35 9.78 -5.24 28.15
C ARG A 35 9.38 -6.48 27.35
N GLN A 36 9.86 -7.66 27.73
CA GLN A 36 9.54 -8.91 27.06
C GLN A 36 8.09 -9.35 27.31
N ARG A 37 7.55 -9.15 28.51
CA ARG A 37 6.15 -9.49 28.83
C ARG A 37 5.11 -8.67 28.09
N ASN A 38 5.45 -7.44 27.71
CA ASN A 38 4.54 -6.54 27.01
C ASN A 38 4.62 -6.66 25.48
N GLN A 39 5.36 -7.65 24.97
CA GLN A 39 5.44 -7.92 23.55
C GLN A 39 4.20 -8.68 23.08
N GLU A 40 3.55 -8.12 22.06
CA GLU A 40 2.38 -8.70 21.41
C GLU A 40 2.59 -8.69 19.89
N PHE A 41 2.13 -9.75 19.23
CA PHE A 41 2.06 -9.75 17.78
C PHE A 41 0.77 -9.07 17.33
N ILE A 42 0.92 -8.05 16.51
CA ILE A 42 -0.19 -7.33 15.87
C ILE A 42 -0.03 -7.39 14.35
N TYR A 43 -1.13 -7.17 13.66
CA TYR A 43 -1.19 -7.07 12.21
C TYR A 43 -1.38 -5.62 11.79
N ILE A 44 -0.62 -5.23 10.77
CA ILE A 44 -0.63 -3.87 10.23
C ILE A 44 -0.81 -3.94 8.72
N SER A 45 -1.71 -3.13 8.17
CA SER A 45 -1.74 -2.86 6.73
C SER A 45 -0.89 -1.64 6.42
N LEU A 46 0.03 -1.78 5.47
CA LEU A 46 0.97 -0.75 5.06
C LEU A 46 0.85 -0.51 3.56
N SER A 47 0.46 0.70 3.16
CA SER A 47 0.50 1.12 1.75
C SER A 47 1.82 1.84 1.47
N LEU A 48 2.59 1.32 0.52
CA LEU A 48 3.90 1.89 0.17
C LEU A 48 3.73 3.17 -0.65
N TYR A 49 4.69 4.09 -0.50
CA TYR A 49 4.76 5.32 -1.27
C TYR A 49 6.20 5.54 -1.76
N LYS A 50 6.38 6.41 -2.76
CA LYS A 50 7.69 6.64 -3.36
C LYS A 50 8.65 7.29 -2.37
N ASP A 51 9.90 6.81 -2.34
CA ASP A 51 11.01 7.55 -1.73
C ASP A 51 11.24 8.84 -2.56
N GLY A 52 11.61 9.94 -1.90
CA GLY A 52 12.00 11.20 -2.55
C GLY A 52 13.17 11.08 -3.53
N LYS A 53 13.91 9.96 -3.51
CA LYS A 53 14.97 9.63 -4.49
C LYS A 53 14.46 8.98 -5.77
N THR A 54 13.19 8.58 -5.80
CA THR A 54 12.58 7.87 -6.92
C THR A 54 12.29 8.86 -8.08
N PRO A 55 12.40 8.46 -9.36
CA PRO A 55 12.11 9.34 -10.50
C PRO A 55 10.78 10.10 -10.40
N ILE A 56 10.76 11.33 -10.93
CA ILE A 56 9.64 12.29 -10.78
C ILE A 56 8.34 11.77 -11.42
N ASN A 57 8.43 10.89 -12.40
CA ASN A 57 7.31 10.37 -13.19
C ASN A 57 6.51 9.24 -12.53
N ILE A 58 6.74 8.96 -11.24
CA ILE A 58 5.93 8.03 -10.44
C ILE A 58 5.04 8.81 -9.48
N ALA A 59 3.77 8.39 -9.37
CA ALA A 59 2.82 8.97 -8.43
C ALA A 59 3.28 8.75 -6.99
N TYR A 60 2.98 9.70 -6.10
CA TYR A 60 3.47 9.66 -4.72
C TYR A 60 3.08 8.38 -3.99
N ASN A 61 1.84 7.93 -4.15
CA ASN A 61 1.24 6.72 -3.60
C ASN A 61 1.62 5.40 -4.32
N SER A 62 2.75 5.37 -5.05
CA SER A 62 3.18 4.18 -5.79
C SER A 62 4.68 4.00 -5.72
N VAL A 63 5.14 2.77 -5.94
CA VAL A 63 6.57 2.41 -5.98
C VAL A 63 6.94 1.81 -7.33
N PRO A 64 8.19 1.88 -7.79
CA PRO A 64 8.59 1.22 -9.03
C PRO A 64 8.38 -0.30 -9.01
N TYR A 65 8.15 -0.91 -10.17
CA TYR A 65 7.99 -2.37 -10.28
C TYR A 65 9.18 -3.16 -9.70
N TRP A 66 10.42 -2.65 -9.78
CA TRP A 66 11.59 -3.33 -9.21
C TRP A 66 11.61 -3.33 -7.67
N VAL A 67 10.97 -2.35 -7.03
CA VAL A 67 10.79 -2.31 -5.57
C VAL A 67 9.70 -3.29 -5.16
N GLU A 68 8.61 -3.35 -5.92
CA GLU A 68 7.54 -4.34 -5.67
C GLU A 68 8.06 -5.79 -5.83
N ASN A 69 8.85 -6.04 -6.87
CA ASN A 69 9.45 -7.35 -7.15
C ASN A 69 10.51 -7.78 -6.14
N SER A 70 11.15 -6.85 -5.43
CA SER A 70 12.16 -7.18 -4.43
C SER A 70 11.55 -7.58 -3.08
N ILE A 71 10.24 -7.39 -2.90
CA ILE A 71 9.51 -7.76 -1.68
C ILE A 71 8.78 -9.08 -1.91
N SER A 72 9.02 -10.06 -1.04
CA SER A 72 8.40 -11.37 -1.07
C SER A 72 7.58 -11.63 0.19
N ILE A 73 6.55 -12.48 0.07
CA ILE A 73 5.83 -12.99 1.24
C ILE A 73 6.80 -13.85 2.06
N GLY A 74 6.79 -13.67 3.37
CA GLY A 74 7.75 -14.28 4.29
C GLY A 74 9.04 -13.50 4.46
N ASP A 75 9.23 -12.38 3.74
CA ASP A 75 10.35 -11.49 4.01
C ASP A 75 10.27 -10.97 5.45
N ARG A 76 11.41 -11.01 6.11
CA ARG A 76 11.56 -10.61 7.50
C ARG A 76 12.56 -9.48 7.58
N GLU A 77 12.22 -8.48 8.39
CA GLU A 77 13.23 -7.50 8.76
C GLU A 77 14.26 -8.15 9.68
N SER A 78 15.53 -7.99 9.35
CA SER A 78 16.66 -8.49 10.16
C SER A 78 17.31 -7.32 10.88
N ASP A 79 17.22 -7.31 12.21
CA ASP A 79 18.05 -6.42 13.03
C ASP A 79 19.51 -6.92 13.08
N LEU A 80 20.44 -6.09 13.53
CA LEU A 80 21.88 -6.41 13.64
C LEU A 80 22.19 -7.65 14.49
N ILE A 81 21.24 -8.05 15.35
CA ILE A 81 21.33 -9.20 16.25
C ILE A 81 20.44 -10.38 15.75
N GLY A 82 19.96 -10.31 14.50
CA GLY A 82 19.15 -11.36 13.87
C GLY A 82 17.72 -11.48 14.41
N ARG A 83 17.28 -10.59 15.32
CA ARG A 83 15.90 -10.56 15.79
C ARG A 83 15.03 -9.92 14.72
N SER A 84 14.01 -10.65 14.28
CA SER A 84 13.00 -10.11 13.39
C SER A 84 11.78 -9.66 14.18
N GLY A 85 11.45 -8.37 14.05
CA GLY A 85 10.24 -7.80 14.63
C GLY A 85 9.11 -7.65 13.63
N VAL A 86 9.33 -7.92 12.34
CA VAL A 86 8.35 -7.70 11.26
C VAL A 86 8.48 -8.81 10.23
N GLU A 87 7.35 -9.41 9.84
CA GLU A 87 7.24 -10.37 8.75
C GLU A 87 6.15 -9.94 7.77
N VAL A 88 6.44 -10.04 6.46
CA VAL A 88 5.46 -9.82 5.39
C VAL A 88 4.55 -11.05 5.29
N ILE A 89 3.29 -10.91 5.69
CA ILE A 89 2.29 -12.00 5.67
C ILE A 89 1.57 -12.06 4.33
N SER A 90 1.26 -10.91 3.76
CA SER A 90 0.61 -10.80 2.45
C SER A 90 1.17 -9.61 1.70
N LYS A 91 1.25 -9.75 0.38
CA LYS A 91 1.57 -8.69 -0.55
C LYS A 91 0.48 -8.65 -1.62
N GLU A 92 -0.10 -7.48 -1.80
CA GLU A 92 -1.03 -7.19 -2.88
C GLU A 92 -0.51 -5.99 -3.64
N SER A 93 -0.42 -6.11 -4.97
CA SER A 93 0.02 -5.02 -5.81
C SER A 93 -0.81 -4.91 -7.09
N TYR A 94 -0.91 -3.68 -7.57
CA TYR A 94 -1.68 -3.28 -8.74
C TYR A 94 -0.84 -2.39 -9.64
N ASP A 95 -1.03 -2.52 -10.95
CA ASP A 95 -0.47 -1.58 -11.90
C ASP A 95 -1.02 -0.18 -11.67
N TRP A 96 -0.13 0.81 -11.66
CA TRP A 96 -0.46 2.21 -11.57
C TRP A 96 0.03 2.96 -12.81
N TYR A 97 -0.03 4.29 -12.79
CA TYR A 97 0.45 5.11 -13.89
C TYR A 97 1.95 4.89 -14.15
N SER A 98 2.33 4.79 -15.43
CA SER A 98 3.71 4.53 -15.88
C SER A 98 4.26 3.19 -15.34
N PHE A 99 5.47 3.16 -14.79
CA PHE A 99 6.08 1.98 -14.18
C PHE A 99 5.84 1.88 -12.66
N GLY A 100 4.86 2.65 -12.16
CA GLY A 100 4.43 2.61 -10.77
C GLY A 100 3.55 1.40 -10.46
N LYS A 101 3.70 0.87 -9.26
CA LYS A 101 2.87 -0.16 -8.64
C LYS A 101 2.29 0.41 -7.37
N SER A 102 0.98 0.30 -7.19
CA SER A 102 0.35 0.47 -5.87
C SER A 102 0.58 -0.82 -5.09
N VAL A 103 1.21 -0.75 -3.91
CA VAL A 103 1.60 -1.93 -3.13
C VAL A 103 1.08 -1.80 -1.72
N ASN A 104 0.34 -2.81 -1.27
CA ASN A 104 -0.08 -2.97 0.12
C ASN A 104 0.49 -4.25 0.70
N LEU A 105 1.04 -4.11 1.90
CA LEU A 105 1.60 -5.20 2.68
C LEU A 105 0.73 -5.40 3.91
N VAL A 106 0.42 -6.65 4.21
CA VAL A 106 -0.02 -7.04 5.55
C VAL A 106 1.18 -7.57 6.29
N LEU A 107 1.51 -6.95 7.40
CA LEU A 107 2.69 -7.25 8.20
C LEU A 107 2.27 -7.85 9.54
N ARG A 108 2.98 -8.87 10.02
CA ARG A 108 2.94 -9.29 11.42
C ARG A 108 4.10 -8.62 12.15
N VAL A 109 3.77 -7.77 13.12
CA VAL A 109 4.73 -6.94 13.84
C VAL A 109 4.75 -7.34 15.31
N ASN A 110 5.94 -7.62 15.84
CA ASN A 110 6.17 -7.76 17.27
C ASN A 110 6.30 -6.35 17.88
N ALA A 111 5.23 -5.86 18.49
CA ALA A 111 5.14 -4.54 19.08
C ALA A 111 5.07 -4.62 20.60
N ILE A 112 5.47 -3.55 21.27
CA ILE A 112 5.34 -3.41 22.72
C ILE A 112 4.13 -2.53 22.99
N ARG A 113 3.18 -3.02 23.77
CA ARG A 113 2.05 -2.19 24.22
C ARG A 113 2.49 -1.35 25.41
N ASP A 114 2.32 -0.04 25.32
CA ASP A 114 2.61 0.88 26.42
C ASP A 114 1.44 0.92 27.43
N ARG A 115 1.57 1.75 28.47
CA ARG A 115 0.52 1.91 29.49
C ARG A 115 -0.71 2.65 28.97
N THR A 116 -0.58 3.42 27.89
CA THR A 116 -1.70 4.14 27.27
C THR A 116 -2.46 3.27 26.26
N GLY A 117 -1.95 2.07 25.97
CA GLY A 117 -2.50 1.13 25.01
C GLY A 117 -1.97 1.31 23.59
N ILE A 118 -1.04 2.25 23.37
CA ILE A 118 -0.37 2.49 22.09
C ILE A 118 0.67 1.39 21.85
N TYR A 119 0.67 0.85 20.63
CA TYR A 119 1.67 -0.10 20.18
C TYR A 119 2.93 0.62 19.73
N LEU A 120 4.08 0.18 20.21
CA LEU A 120 5.39 0.72 19.88
C LEU A 120 6.22 -0.29 19.10
N TYR A 121 6.80 0.13 17.99
CA TYR A 121 7.77 -0.63 17.22
C TYR A 121 9.06 0.17 17.08
N LYS A 122 10.21 -0.41 17.47
CA LYS A 122 11.50 0.31 17.57
C LYS A 122 11.40 1.64 18.33
N ASN A 123 10.61 1.65 19.41
CA ASN A 123 10.30 2.83 20.23
C ASN A 123 9.60 3.97 19.46
N LYS A 124 9.06 3.72 18.27
CA LYS A 124 8.18 4.64 17.55
C LYS A 124 6.72 4.18 17.71
N PRO A 125 5.76 5.10 17.92
CA PRO A 125 4.36 4.74 17.99
C PRO A 125 3.85 4.25 16.63
N LEU A 126 3.09 3.17 16.66
CA LEU A 126 2.32 2.67 15.54
C LEU A 126 0.92 3.27 15.63
N ALA A 127 0.56 4.07 14.64
CA ALA A 127 -0.73 4.71 14.53
C ALA A 127 -1.21 4.69 13.08
N VAL A 128 -2.53 4.56 12.87
CA VAL A 128 -3.13 4.73 11.55
C VAL A 128 -2.86 6.16 11.05
N GLY A 129 -2.45 6.28 9.78
CA GLY A 129 -1.93 7.53 9.19
C GLY A 129 -0.46 7.81 9.49
N GLY A 130 0.14 7.10 10.44
CA GLY A 130 1.59 7.15 10.71
C GLY A 130 2.41 6.43 9.63
N THR A 131 3.71 6.69 9.60
CA THR A 131 4.63 6.04 8.65
C THR A 131 5.45 4.94 9.32
N LEU A 132 5.81 3.93 8.54
CA LEU A 132 6.68 2.83 8.97
C LEU A 132 7.80 2.62 7.95
N ASP A 133 9.03 2.65 8.45
CA ASP A 133 10.23 2.34 7.69
C ASP A 133 10.53 0.83 7.83
N LEU A 134 10.65 0.13 6.70
CA LEU A 134 10.96 -1.29 6.64
C LEU A 134 12.30 -1.54 5.96
N LYS A 135 13.12 -2.39 6.57
CA LYS A 135 14.35 -2.93 5.97
C LYS A 135 14.18 -4.42 5.72
N LEU A 136 13.73 -4.75 4.52
CA LEU A 136 13.57 -6.12 4.04
C LEU A 136 14.86 -6.60 3.36
N PRO A 137 15.05 -7.92 3.15
CA PRO A 137 16.32 -8.47 2.67
C PRO A 137 16.84 -7.86 1.37
N LYS A 138 15.94 -7.46 0.46
CA LYS A 138 16.28 -6.89 -0.86
C LYS A 138 15.71 -5.50 -1.09
N ALA A 139 15.08 -4.88 -0.08
CA ALA A 139 14.36 -3.62 -0.24
C ALA A 139 14.38 -2.80 1.05
N GLN A 140 14.63 -1.51 0.93
CA GLN A 140 14.31 -0.55 2.00
C GLN A 140 13.14 0.30 1.51
N VAL A 141 12.02 0.21 2.21
CA VAL A 141 10.77 0.86 1.81
C VAL A 141 10.13 1.60 2.97
N GLN A 142 9.27 2.56 2.62
CA GLN A 142 8.48 3.32 3.57
C GLN A 142 7.02 3.25 3.12
N GLY A 143 6.10 3.24 4.10
CA GLY A 143 4.67 3.24 3.82
C GLY A 143 3.87 3.94 4.90
N VAL A 144 2.60 4.16 4.61
CA VAL A 144 1.60 4.70 5.53
C VAL A 144 0.77 3.55 6.10
N ILE A 145 0.60 3.55 7.41
CA ILE A 145 -0.20 2.57 8.13
C ILE A 145 -1.68 2.88 7.90
N SER A 146 -2.43 1.93 7.35
CA SER A 146 -3.88 2.05 7.10
C SER A 146 -4.74 1.25 8.07
N PHE A 147 -4.16 0.26 8.77
CA PHE A 147 -4.87 -0.58 9.74
C PHE A 147 -3.90 -1.09 10.82
N ILE A 148 -4.39 -1.23 12.05
CA ILE A 148 -3.70 -1.89 13.17
C ILE A 148 -4.72 -2.74 13.91
N GLY A 149 -4.41 -4.02 14.16
CA GLY A 149 -5.27 -4.90 14.95
C GLY A 149 -4.57 -6.18 15.40
N SER A 150 -5.18 -6.91 16.34
CA SER A 150 -4.68 -8.22 16.78
C SER A 150 -4.98 -9.35 15.77
N GLU A 151 -5.85 -9.09 14.79
CA GLU A 151 -6.24 -10.02 13.74
C GLU A 151 -5.87 -9.49 12.36
N ILE A 152 -5.77 -10.40 11.39
CA ILE A 152 -5.52 -10.04 9.99
C ILE A 152 -6.69 -9.19 9.48
N PRO A 153 -6.42 -8.05 8.80
CA PRO A 153 -7.46 -7.19 8.26
C PRO A 153 -8.36 -7.96 7.29
N VAL A 154 -9.66 -7.98 7.59
CA VAL A 154 -10.68 -8.55 6.69
C VAL A 154 -11.07 -7.50 5.68
N VAL A 155 -10.88 -7.81 4.40
CA VAL A 155 -11.28 -6.93 3.30
C VAL A 155 -12.70 -7.28 2.87
N ASN A 156 -13.65 -6.37 3.11
CA ASN A 156 -15.01 -6.52 2.59
C ASN A 156 -15.03 -6.14 1.11
N ASN A 157 -15.01 -7.15 0.24
CA ASN A 157 -15.04 -6.97 -1.20
C ASN A 157 -16.48 -6.94 -1.71
N ARG A 158 -16.79 -5.94 -2.53
CA ARG A 158 -18.06 -5.78 -3.24
C ARG A 158 -17.80 -5.76 -4.74
N LYS A 159 -18.70 -6.38 -5.49
CA LYS A 159 -18.71 -6.30 -6.96
C LYS A 159 -19.58 -5.14 -7.38
N LEU A 160 -19.07 -4.27 -8.24
CA LEU A 160 -19.79 -3.17 -8.85
C LEU A 160 -19.68 -3.25 -10.36
N LYS A 161 -20.70 -2.74 -11.05
CA LYS A 161 -20.63 -2.49 -12.48
C LYS A 161 -20.57 -0.98 -12.71
N ILE A 162 -19.54 -0.53 -13.40
CA ILE A 162 -19.38 0.89 -13.76
C ILE A 162 -19.42 1.04 -15.27
N VAL A 163 -19.90 2.19 -15.73
CA VAL A 163 -19.77 2.60 -17.13
C VAL A 163 -18.85 3.81 -17.16
N VAL A 164 -17.82 3.74 -18.01
CA VAL A 164 -16.86 4.82 -18.22
C VAL A 164 -16.89 5.27 -19.67
N LYS A 165 -16.67 6.57 -19.90
CA LYS A 165 -16.75 7.16 -21.24
C LYS A 165 -15.53 8.00 -21.57
N GLY A 166 -14.78 7.60 -22.59
CA GLY A 166 -13.73 8.41 -23.22
C GLY A 166 -14.29 9.13 -24.44
N LYS A 167 -14.07 10.44 -24.55
CA LYS A 167 -14.47 11.23 -25.72
C LYS A 167 -13.27 11.52 -26.61
N GLN A 168 -13.47 11.59 -27.93
CA GLN A 168 -12.44 11.97 -28.90
C GLN A 168 -11.12 11.20 -28.74
N GLN A 169 -11.22 9.90 -28.49
CA GLN A 169 -10.09 9.01 -28.32
C GLN A 169 -9.54 8.56 -29.68
N GLU A 170 -8.25 8.22 -29.72
CA GLU A 170 -7.63 7.69 -30.92
C GLU A 170 -8.25 6.33 -31.31
N THR A 171 -8.38 6.08 -32.61
CA THR A 171 -8.99 4.84 -33.11
C THR A 171 -8.24 3.59 -32.63
N TRP A 172 -6.90 3.65 -32.57
CA TRP A 172 -6.08 2.53 -32.09
C TRP A 172 -6.37 2.15 -30.62
N LEU A 173 -6.75 3.13 -29.78
CA LEU A 173 -7.11 2.88 -28.38
C LEU A 173 -8.42 2.09 -28.32
N ALA A 174 -9.41 2.50 -29.14
CA ALA A 174 -10.65 1.77 -29.27
C ALA A 174 -10.40 0.34 -29.72
N ASP A 175 -9.54 0.10 -30.69
CA ASP A 175 -9.27 -1.23 -31.25
C ASP A 175 -8.54 -2.16 -30.26
N LYS A 176 -7.74 -1.61 -29.33
CA LYS A 176 -7.01 -2.40 -28.33
C LYS A 176 -7.85 -2.82 -27.13
N LEU A 177 -8.95 -2.15 -26.85
CA LEU A 177 -9.89 -2.50 -25.78
C LEU A 177 -10.85 -3.58 -26.26
N ASN A 178 -10.87 -4.74 -25.62
CA ASN A 178 -11.74 -5.85 -26.01
C ASN A 178 -12.66 -6.28 -24.86
N ILE A 179 -13.84 -6.77 -25.23
CA ILE A 179 -14.74 -7.43 -24.27
C ILE A 179 -14.00 -8.66 -23.73
N GLY A 180 -13.99 -8.81 -22.42
CA GLY A 180 -13.25 -9.86 -21.75
C GLY A 180 -11.83 -9.47 -21.32
N ASP A 181 -11.33 -8.28 -21.63
CA ASP A 181 -10.06 -7.80 -21.07
C ASP A 181 -10.17 -7.71 -19.54
N GLU A 182 -9.13 -8.20 -18.86
CA GLU A 182 -9.09 -8.35 -17.40
C GLU A 182 -7.98 -7.52 -16.78
N ILE A 183 -8.23 -7.04 -15.57
CA ILE A 183 -7.24 -6.47 -14.68
C ILE A 183 -7.05 -7.46 -13.53
N LYS A 184 -5.80 -7.88 -13.31
CA LYS A 184 -5.45 -8.88 -12.29
C LYS A 184 -4.62 -8.27 -11.19
N SER A 185 -4.88 -8.65 -9.94
CA SER A 185 -3.95 -8.36 -8.84
C SER A 185 -2.69 -9.22 -8.98
N SER A 186 -1.64 -8.89 -8.22
CA SER A 186 -0.44 -9.72 -8.10
C SER A 186 -0.69 -11.17 -7.64
N GLN A 187 -1.85 -11.45 -7.07
CA GLN A 187 -2.28 -12.77 -6.62
C GLN A 187 -3.07 -13.54 -7.71
N GLY A 188 -3.20 -12.96 -8.90
CA GLY A 188 -3.95 -13.55 -10.02
C GLY A 188 -5.46 -13.38 -9.94
N MET A 189 -5.98 -12.66 -8.94
CA MET A 189 -7.40 -12.39 -8.79
C MET A 189 -7.86 -11.36 -9.82
N VAL A 190 -8.95 -11.63 -10.54
CA VAL A 190 -9.56 -10.67 -11.46
C VAL A 190 -10.28 -9.59 -10.65
N VAL A 191 -9.78 -8.37 -10.70
CA VAL A 191 -10.34 -7.21 -9.99
C VAL A 191 -11.09 -6.25 -10.92
N GLY A 192 -10.90 -6.38 -12.23
CA GLY A 192 -11.63 -5.62 -13.24
C GLY A 192 -11.84 -6.45 -14.49
N LYS A 193 -13.00 -6.33 -15.14
CA LYS A 193 -13.29 -7.01 -16.40
C LYS A 193 -14.21 -6.21 -17.30
N ILE A 194 -13.83 -6.03 -18.58
CA ILE A 194 -14.71 -5.42 -19.58
C ILE A 194 -15.82 -6.41 -19.92
N THR A 195 -17.07 -6.00 -19.72
CA THR A 195 -18.27 -6.81 -20.00
C THR A 195 -19.05 -6.34 -21.21
N ASP A 196 -18.93 -5.05 -21.56
CA ASP A 196 -19.56 -4.46 -22.73
C ASP A 196 -18.71 -3.31 -23.27
N LYS A 197 -18.79 -3.06 -24.57
CA LYS A 197 -18.06 -2.01 -25.26
C LYS A 197 -18.87 -1.47 -26.42
N LYS A 198 -18.95 -0.14 -26.51
CA LYS A 198 -19.49 0.61 -27.65
C LYS A 198 -18.44 1.61 -28.11
N SER A 199 -18.31 1.75 -29.43
CA SER A 199 -17.42 2.72 -30.07
C SER A 199 -18.15 3.36 -31.24
N PHE A 200 -18.16 4.67 -31.30
CA PHE A 200 -18.81 5.46 -32.35
C PHE A 200 -17.87 6.59 -32.80
N PRO A 201 -18.02 7.11 -34.04
CA PRO A 201 -17.29 8.31 -34.46
C PRO A 201 -17.44 9.43 -33.44
N ALA A 202 -16.35 10.15 -33.16
CA ALA A 202 -16.35 11.12 -32.07
C ALA A 202 -17.24 12.32 -32.39
N GLU A 203 -18.05 12.74 -31.44
CA GLU A 203 -18.93 13.89 -31.60
C GLU A 203 -18.13 15.20 -31.44
N ILE A 204 -18.24 16.11 -32.41
CA ILE A 204 -17.72 17.48 -32.35
C ILE A 204 -18.91 18.43 -32.28
N ARG A 205 -18.97 19.23 -31.22
CA ARG A 205 -19.91 20.35 -31.12
C ARG A 205 -19.18 21.63 -31.46
N VAL A 206 -19.65 22.34 -32.48
CA VAL A 206 -19.10 23.62 -32.90
C VAL A 206 -20.18 24.67 -32.78
N ASP A 207 -19.89 25.74 -32.05
CA ASP A 207 -20.72 26.93 -32.02
C ASP A 207 -20.43 27.76 -33.27
N THR A 208 -21.46 27.96 -34.09
CA THR A 208 -21.37 28.81 -35.27
C THR A 208 -21.35 30.29 -34.89
N ALA A 209 -20.90 31.16 -35.81
CA ALA A 209 -20.89 32.61 -35.59
C ALA A 209 -22.30 33.19 -35.33
N SER A 210 -23.37 32.47 -35.69
CA SER A 210 -24.77 32.82 -35.39
C SER A 210 -25.26 32.30 -34.03
N GLY A 211 -24.41 31.64 -33.25
CA GLY A 211 -24.75 31.08 -31.93
C GLY A 211 -25.51 29.74 -31.99
N GLN A 212 -25.62 29.11 -33.17
CA GLN A 212 -26.19 27.77 -33.28
C GLN A 212 -25.14 26.70 -33.02
N ALA A 213 -25.47 25.73 -32.17
CA ALA A 213 -24.65 24.55 -31.93
C ALA A 213 -24.88 23.53 -33.07
N VAL A 214 -23.84 23.24 -33.83
CA VAL A 214 -23.86 22.20 -34.88
C VAL A 214 -23.09 20.98 -34.37
N VAL A 215 -23.71 19.81 -34.54
CA VAL A 215 -23.08 18.51 -34.25
C VAL A 215 -22.48 17.97 -35.54
N SER A 216 -21.18 17.76 -35.54
CA SER A 216 -20.42 17.06 -36.58
C SER A 216 -19.76 15.81 -35.99
N TYR A 217 -19.24 14.93 -36.84
CA TYR A 217 -18.57 13.70 -36.41
C TYR A 217 -17.16 13.64 -37.00
N ASP A 218 -16.18 13.37 -36.14
CA ASP A 218 -14.81 13.07 -36.53
C ASP A 218 -14.66 11.57 -36.77
N ASN A 219 -14.36 11.19 -38.02
CA ASN A 219 -14.15 9.78 -38.38
C ASN A 219 -12.75 9.27 -38.02
N THR A 220 -11.82 10.15 -37.67
CA THR A 220 -10.45 9.77 -37.25
C THR A 220 -10.37 9.42 -35.77
N LYS A 221 -11.35 9.90 -34.99
CA LYS A 221 -11.46 9.70 -33.54
C LYS A 221 -12.72 8.93 -33.17
N ARG A 222 -12.72 8.36 -31.98
CA ARG A 222 -13.83 7.56 -31.45
C ARG A 222 -14.23 8.05 -30.06
N ASP A 223 -15.53 8.11 -29.84
CA ASP A 223 -16.07 8.10 -28.49
C ASP A 223 -16.24 6.63 -28.07
N ILE A 224 -15.73 6.30 -26.89
CA ILE A 224 -15.68 4.94 -26.37
C ILE A 224 -16.49 4.90 -25.07
N GLU A 225 -17.43 3.97 -24.98
CA GLU A 225 -18.18 3.65 -23.77
C GLU A 225 -17.91 2.18 -23.44
N ILE A 226 -17.39 1.90 -22.25
CA ILE A 226 -17.20 0.53 -21.79
C ILE A 226 -17.88 0.31 -20.45
N THR A 227 -18.40 -0.89 -20.28
CA THR A 227 -18.94 -1.35 -19.00
C THR A 227 -17.95 -2.30 -18.36
N VAL A 228 -17.52 -1.98 -17.15
CA VAL A 228 -16.49 -2.72 -16.41
C VAL A 228 -17.09 -3.26 -15.12
N GLU A 229 -16.96 -4.56 -14.90
CA GLU A 229 -17.19 -5.16 -13.59
C GLU A 229 -15.93 -4.99 -12.75
N LEU A 230 -16.06 -4.37 -11.58
CA LEU A 230 -14.98 -4.12 -10.65
C LEU A 230 -15.21 -4.87 -9.33
N LEU A 231 -14.12 -5.36 -8.75
CA LEU A 231 -14.04 -5.77 -7.36
C LEU A 231 -13.46 -4.59 -6.56
N CYS A 232 -14.28 -3.98 -5.71
CA CYS A 232 -13.87 -2.88 -4.83
C CYS A 232 -13.91 -3.29 -3.37
N ARG A 233 -13.10 -2.60 -2.55
CA ARG A 233 -13.20 -2.63 -1.10
C ARG A 233 -14.23 -1.62 -0.64
N GLU A 234 -15.20 -2.05 0.16
CA GLU A 234 -16.19 -1.14 0.75
C GLU A 234 -15.71 -0.63 2.11
N ILE A 235 -15.62 0.69 2.27
CA ILE A 235 -15.28 1.39 3.51
C ILE A 235 -16.33 2.49 3.70
N ASP A 236 -17.06 2.46 4.82
CA ASP A 236 -18.12 3.44 5.13
C ASP A 236 -19.12 3.66 3.97
N LYS A 237 -19.53 2.56 3.32
CA LYS A 237 -20.43 2.54 2.15
C LYS A 237 -19.87 3.20 0.88
N ILE A 238 -18.58 3.50 0.86
CA ILE A 238 -17.85 4.00 -0.31
C ILE A 238 -16.98 2.87 -0.86
N CYS A 239 -17.06 2.64 -2.17
CA CYS A 239 -16.23 1.65 -2.83
C CYS A 239 -14.90 2.25 -3.30
N TYR A 240 -13.81 1.57 -2.96
CA TYR A 240 -12.45 1.90 -3.36
C TYR A 240 -11.89 0.76 -4.22
N PHE A 241 -11.51 1.08 -5.45
CA PHE A 241 -10.82 0.18 -6.38
C PHE A 241 -9.30 0.30 -6.20
N MET A 242 -8.58 -0.82 -6.29
CA MET A 242 -7.11 -0.85 -6.10
C MET A 242 -6.61 -0.09 -4.86
N GLN A 243 -7.39 -0.16 -3.77
CA GLN A 243 -7.17 0.43 -2.45
C GLN A 243 -7.54 1.91 -2.28
N ASP A 244 -7.26 2.78 -3.25
CA ASP A 244 -7.39 4.23 -3.06
C ASP A 244 -8.19 4.96 -4.15
N GLN A 245 -8.53 4.29 -5.27
CA GLN A 245 -9.39 4.88 -6.29
C GLN A 245 -10.84 4.85 -5.84
N LYS A 246 -11.34 5.98 -5.37
CA LYS A 246 -12.75 6.13 -5.06
C LYS A 246 -13.59 5.93 -6.32
N ILE A 247 -14.59 5.06 -6.24
CA ILE A 247 -15.54 4.82 -7.32
C ILE A 247 -16.76 5.70 -7.13
N LYS A 248 -16.83 6.79 -7.89
CA LYS A 248 -17.93 7.75 -7.84
C LYS A 248 -18.22 8.34 -9.24
N VAL A 249 -19.49 8.59 -9.53
CA VAL A 249 -19.91 9.26 -10.77
C VAL A 249 -19.21 10.61 -10.91
N ASN A 250 -18.75 10.92 -12.12
CA ASN A 250 -17.98 12.10 -12.50
C ASN A 250 -16.54 12.15 -11.96
N GLU A 251 -16.05 11.08 -11.32
CA GLU A 251 -14.62 10.91 -11.02
C GLU A 251 -13.95 10.05 -12.10
N GLY A 252 -12.67 10.34 -12.39
CA GLY A 252 -11.85 9.54 -13.29
C GLY A 252 -11.37 8.27 -12.60
N VAL A 253 -11.40 7.14 -13.32
CA VAL A 253 -10.90 5.86 -12.83
C VAL A 253 -9.78 5.35 -13.74
N TYR A 254 -8.65 4.99 -13.15
CA TYR A 254 -7.52 4.42 -13.87
C TYR A 254 -7.67 2.89 -13.94
N LEU A 255 -7.79 2.38 -15.16
CA LEU A 255 -8.03 0.98 -15.46
C LEU A 255 -6.86 0.45 -16.31
N PRO A 256 -5.86 -0.21 -15.69
CA PRO A 256 -4.69 -0.73 -16.39
C PRO A 256 -4.96 -2.13 -16.96
N PHE A 257 -5.64 -2.20 -18.11
CA PHE A 257 -5.76 -3.48 -18.82
C PHE A 257 -4.42 -3.88 -19.44
N ASN A 258 -4.21 -5.18 -19.65
CA ASN A 258 -2.93 -5.72 -20.13
C ASN A 258 -2.42 -5.05 -21.43
N SER A 259 -3.32 -4.76 -22.37
CA SER A 259 -2.96 -4.18 -23.68
C SER A 259 -2.90 -2.66 -23.65
N VAL A 260 -3.65 -2.01 -22.76
CA VAL A 260 -3.75 -0.56 -22.68
C VAL A 260 -4.32 -0.11 -21.34
N SER A 261 -3.79 1.00 -20.82
CA SER A 261 -4.35 1.67 -19.66
C SER A 261 -5.24 2.83 -20.08
N ILE A 262 -6.38 3.00 -19.42
CA ILE A 262 -7.29 4.14 -19.63
C ILE A 262 -7.53 4.89 -18.33
N ASN A 263 -7.82 6.19 -18.45
CA ASN A 263 -8.31 7.01 -17.36
C ASN A 263 -9.53 7.80 -17.85
N PHE A 264 -10.72 7.23 -17.67
CA PHE A 264 -11.97 7.80 -18.15
C PHE A 264 -12.89 8.16 -16.99
N PRO A 265 -13.72 9.21 -17.12
CA PRO A 265 -14.74 9.53 -16.13
C PRO A 265 -15.81 8.43 -16.05
N ILE A 266 -16.25 8.15 -14.84
CA ILE A 266 -17.39 7.27 -14.55
C ILE A 266 -18.68 8.02 -14.84
N ILE A 267 -19.53 7.48 -15.72
CA ILE A 267 -20.82 8.07 -16.07
C ILE A 267 -21.99 7.42 -15.33
N SER A 268 -21.86 6.16 -14.93
CA SER A 268 -22.87 5.47 -14.11
C SER A 268 -22.27 4.34 -13.28
N ILE A 269 -22.92 4.04 -12.16
CA ILE A 269 -22.58 2.94 -11.25
C ILE A 269 -23.88 2.16 -11.00
N SER A 270 -23.81 0.84 -11.09
CA SER A 270 -24.90 -0.06 -10.73
C SER A 270 -24.37 -1.23 -9.91
N ASP A 271 -25.17 -1.68 -8.96
CA ASP A 271 -24.92 -2.93 -8.26
C ASP A 271 -25.14 -4.12 -9.20
N LYS A 272 -24.37 -5.19 -8.97
CA LYS A 272 -24.55 -6.46 -9.65
C LYS A 272 -25.44 -7.38 -8.83
#